data_AF-A0A1I7UUN0-F1
#
_entry.id   AF-A0A1I7UUN0-F1
#
_cell.length_a   1.000
_cell.length_b   1.000
_cell.length_c   1.000
_cell.angle_alpha   90.00
_cell.angle_beta   90.00
_cell.angle_gamma   90.00
#
_symmetry.space_group_name_H-M   'P 1'
#
loop_
_entity.id
_entity.type
_entity.pdbx_description
1 polymer ?
#
loop_
_entity_poly.entity_id
_entity_poly.type
_entity_poly.pdbx_seq_one_letter_code
_entity_poly.pdbx_strand_id
1 'polypeptide(L)'
;MTVSNNGMAMPAFPPKIDCSEAIQDSPRFRATVAQHTAYFNRLENRLNEMLRHITAMIDFSKNYVNTFYKLTVSVNQLCDESFSGNPLASTTFQGLSEAYAHTVNLFRTYYDHSNVVIYTKLSNFIKNELTKVAESRAHFENMSQSMDEALVKNAGISRQKPADATEGRNALTAVGTCFAHTTLDYVANINIAHAHKDHMILDAVSLFIV
;
A
#
# COMPACT_ATOMS: atom_id res chain seq x y z
N MET A 1 -17.47 12.31 -37.10
CA MET A 1 -18.05 12.99 -35.92
C MET A 1 -18.06 11.99 -34.77
N THR A 2 -16.98 11.93 -34.01
CA THR A 2 -16.88 11.11 -32.80
C THR A 2 -16.95 12.06 -31.62
N VAL A 3 -17.98 11.86 -30.81
CA VAL A 3 -18.32 12.64 -29.63
C VAL A 3 -17.12 12.65 -28.68
N SER A 4 -16.58 13.84 -28.41
CA SER A 4 -15.58 14.07 -27.37
C SER A 4 -16.16 13.71 -26.01
N ASN A 5 -15.68 12.60 -25.45
CA ASN A 5 -15.93 12.24 -24.07
C ASN A 5 -15.05 13.13 -23.17
N ASN A 6 -15.54 14.33 -22.85
CA ASN A 6 -14.91 15.29 -21.92
C ASN A 6 -15.10 14.85 -20.45
N GLY A 7 -14.88 13.57 -20.15
CA GLY A 7 -14.56 13.15 -18.79
C GLY A 7 -13.11 13.56 -18.55
N MET A 8 -12.87 14.59 -17.73
CA MET A 8 -11.52 14.99 -17.33
C MET A 8 -10.77 13.74 -16.87
N ALA A 9 -9.86 13.24 -17.70
CA ALA A 9 -8.96 12.16 -17.31
C ALA A 9 -8.16 12.69 -16.13
N MET A 10 -8.40 12.12 -14.95
CA MET A 10 -7.69 12.50 -13.74
C MET A 10 -6.18 12.37 -14.02
N PRO A 11 -5.37 13.40 -13.72
CA PRO A 11 -3.95 13.38 -14.05
C PRO A 11 -3.29 12.17 -13.38
N ALA A 12 -2.34 11.55 -14.09
CA ALA A 12 -1.64 10.35 -13.60
C ALA A 12 -0.93 10.59 -12.27
N PHE A 13 -0.48 11.83 -12.04
CA PHE A 13 0.10 12.31 -10.79
C PHE A 13 -0.63 13.59 -10.33
N PRO A 14 -1.12 13.64 -9.08
CA PRO A 14 -1.82 14.81 -8.56
C PRO A 14 -0.87 16.00 -8.32
N PRO A 15 -1.33 17.26 -8.47
CA PRO A 15 -0.50 18.44 -8.27
C PRO A 15 -0.14 18.64 -6.79
N LYS A 16 0.94 19.38 -6.52
CA LYS A 16 1.37 19.68 -5.15
C LYS A 16 0.27 20.45 -4.39
N ILE A 17 0.05 20.10 -3.13
CA ILE A 17 -0.87 20.82 -2.26
C ILE A 17 -0.20 22.10 -1.74
N ASP A 18 -0.90 23.23 -1.87
CA ASP A 18 -0.52 24.49 -1.26
C ASP A 18 -1.13 24.60 0.15
N CYS A 19 -0.28 24.70 1.18
CA CYS A 19 -0.73 24.80 2.57
C CYS A 19 -1.52 26.10 2.83
N SER A 20 -1.27 27.17 2.09
CA SER A 20 -2.01 28.43 2.25
C SER A 20 -3.46 28.27 1.81
N GLU A 21 -3.70 27.53 0.73
CA GLU A 21 -5.03 27.17 0.23
C GLU A 21 -5.75 26.16 1.11
N ALA A 22 -4.99 25.28 1.78
CA ALA A 22 -5.53 24.30 2.73
C ALA A 22 -6.20 24.98 3.93
N ILE A 23 -5.58 26.04 4.47
CA ILE A 23 -6.16 26.82 5.57
C ILE A 23 -7.39 27.62 5.13
N GLN A 24 -7.42 28.06 3.87
CA GLN A 24 -8.54 28.80 3.29
C GLN A 24 -9.71 27.90 2.86
N ASP A 25 -9.53 26.58 2.92
CA ASP A 25 -10.49 25.59 2.49
C ASP A 25 -11.05 25.82 1.07
N SER A 26 -10.17 26.22 0.14
CA SER A 26 -10.64 26.65 -1.18
C SER A 26 -11.22 25.49 -2.00
N PRO A 27 -12.16 25.74 -2.93
CA PRO A 27 -12.62 24.73 -3.87
C PRO A 27 -11.48 24.07 -4.67
N ARG A 28 -10.42 24.83 -4.94
CA ARG A 28 -9.21 24.34 -5.62
C ARG A 28 -8.42 23.37 -4.74
N PHE A 29 -8.29 23.67 -3.45
CA PHE A 29 -7.72 22.76 -2.47
C PHE A 29 -8.52 21.45 -2.40
N ARG A 30 -9.84 21.52 -2.26
CA ARG A 30 -10.73 20.34 -2.22
C ARG A 30 -10.61 19.47 -3.47
N ALA A 31 -10.57 20.07 -4.65
CA ALA A 31 -10.35 19.35 -5.91
C ALA A 31 -8.98 18.65 -5.95
N THR A 32 -7.94 19.31 -5.45
CA THR A 32 -6.58 18.73 -5.38
C THR A 32 -6.52 17.56 -4.41
N VAL A 33 -7.09 17.71 -3.21
CA VAL A 33 -7.20 16.63 -2.22
C VAL A 33 -7.91 15.40 -2.81
N ALA A 34 -9.04 15.60 -3.51
CA ALA A 34 -9.75 14.50 -4.16
C ALA A 34 -8.88 13.77 -5.20
N GLN A 35 -8.01 14.47 -5.93
CA GLN A 35 -7.05 13.84 -6.85
C GLN A 35 -6.02 12.99 -6.10
N HIS A 36 -5.49 13.48 -4.98
CA HIS A 36 -4.58 12.71 -4.12
C HIS A 36 -5.25 11.47 -3.54
N THR A 37 -6.48 11.60 -3.04
CA THR A 37 -7.28 10.47 -2.56
C THR A 37 -7.44 9.40 -3.63
N ALA A 38 -7.87 9.79 -4.84
CA ALA A 38 -8.05 8.85 -5.95
C ALA A 38 -6.74 8.17 -6.36
N TYR A 39 -5.63 8.92 -6.33
CA TYR A 39 -4.29 8.40 -6.61
C TYR A 39 -3.88 7.33 -5.58
N PHE A 40 -3.99 7.62 -4.28
CA PHE A 40 -3.58 6.67 -3.24
C PHE A 40 -4.47 5.43 -3.19
N ASN A 41 -5.78 5.56 -3.41
CA ASN A 41 -6.67 4.40 -3.53
C ASN A 41 -6.25 3.48 -4.69
N ARG A 42 -5.90 4.06 -5.85
CA ARG A 42 -5.39 3.29 -6.99
C ARG A 42 -4.06 2.61 -6.66
N LEU A 43 -3.15 3.32 -5.99
CA LEU A 43 -1.86 2.78 -5.59
C LEU A 43 -2.03 1.60 -4.62
N GLU A 44 -2.84 1.77 -3.58
CA GLU A 44 -3.16 0.73 -2.61
C GLU A 44 -3.74 -0.51 -3.29
N ASN A 45 -4.70 -0.34 -4.20
CA ASN A 45 -5.28 -1.46 -4.96
C ASN A 45 -4.23 -2.22 -5.76
N ARG A 46 -3.30 -1.52 -6.42
CA ARG A 46 -2.20 -2.15 -7.17
C ARG A 46 -1.24 -2.90 -6.26
N LEU A 47 -0.92 -2.35 -5.10
CA LEU A 47 -0.04 -3.00 -4.14
C LEU A 47 -0.69 -4.25 -3.53
N ASN A 48 -1.99 -4.19 -3.20
CA ASN A 48 -2.74 -5.36 -2.75
C ASN A 48 -2.82 -6.45 -3.81
N GLU A 49 -2.99 -6.08 -5.09
CA GLU A 49 -2.92 -7.01 -6.21
C GLU A 49 -1.55 -7.71 -6.29
N MET A 50 -0.45 -6.96 -6.10
CA MET A 50 0.90 -7.52 -6.04
C MET A 50 1.07 -8.48 -4.85
N LEU A 51 0.60 -8.11 -3.65
CA LEU A 51 0.66 -8.98 -2.47
C LEU A 51 -0.04 -10.32 -2.74
N ARG A 52 -1.21 -10.29 -3.39
CA ARG A 52 -1.94 -11.50 -3.78
C ARG A 52 -1.12 -12.39 -4.73
N HIS A 53 -0.44 -11.80 -5.71
CA HIS A 53 0.44 -12.54 -6.62
C HIS A 53 1.65 -13.13 -5.90
N ILE A 54 2.28 -12.38 -4.98
CA ILE A 54 3.40 -12.89 -4.18
C ILE A 54 2.96 -14.06 -3.31
N THR A 55 1.80 -13.98 -2.66
CA THR A 55 1.24 -15.10 -1.88
C THR A 55 1.03 -16.34 -2.76
N ALA A 56 0.40 -16.19 -3.93
CA ALA A 56 0.23 -17.30 -4.86
C ALA A 56 1.59 -17.88 -5.31
N MET A 57 2.58 -17.03 -5.55
CA MET A 57 3.93 -17.45 -5.93
C MET A 57 4.63 -18.25 -4.83
N ILE A 58 4.46 -17.86 -3.56
CA ILE A 58 4.94 -18.64 -2.41
C ILE A 58 4.30 -20.03 -2.39
N ASP A 59 2.99 -20.12 -2.57
CA ASP A 59 2.27 -21.40 -2.54
C ASP A 59 2.66 -22.31 -3.71
N PHE A 60 2.78 -21.77 -4.93
CA PHE A 60 3.29 -22.52 -6.08
C PHE A 60 4.73 -22.99 -5.86
N SER A 61 5.59 -22.15 -5.29
CA SER A 61 6.99 -22.49 -5.01
C SER A 61 7.09 -23.63 -3.99
N LYS A 62 6.30 -23.58 -2.91
CA LYS A 62 6.21 -24.67 -1.92
C LYS A 62 5.78 -25.98 -2.58
N ASN A 63 4.75 -25.94 -3.41
CA ASN A 63 4.27 -27.14 -4.11
C ASN A 63 5.30 -27.70 -5.09
N TYR A 64 5.98 -26.83 -5.84
CA TYR A 64 7.06 -27.22 -6.74
C TYR A 64 8.19 -27.90 -5.98
N VAL A 65 8.73 -27.26 -4.93
CA VAL A 65 9.83 -27.79 -4.12
C VAL A 65 9.46 -29.12 -3.47
N ASN A 66 8.26 -29.24 -2.90
CA ASN A 66 7.77 -30.49 -2.31
C ASN A 66 7.66 -31.62 -3.35
N THR A 67 7.20 -31.30 -4.56
CA THR A 67 7.07 -32.29 -5.63
C THR A 67 8.43 -32.69 -6.18
N PHE A 68 9.33 -31.72 -6.38
CA PHE A 68 10.69 -31.95 -6.83
C PHE A 68 11.48 -32.81 -5.81
N TYR A 69 11.31 -32.56 -4.51
CA TYR A 69 11.87 -33.41 -3.47
C TYR A 69 11.36 -34.86 -3.55
N LYS A 70 10.04 -35.06 -3.73
CA LYS A 70 9.47 -36.42 -3.91
C LYS A 70 10.04 -37.11 -5.15
N LEU A 71 10.21 -36.39 -6.24
CA LEU A 71 10.85 -36.92 -7.45
C LEU A 71 12.29 -37.37 -7.18
N THR A 72 13.09 -36.57 -6.46
CA THR A 72 14.45 -36.94 -6.03
C THR A 72 14.46 -38.26 -5.25
N VAL A 73 13.51 -38.43 -4.31
CA VAL A 73 13.39 -39.68 -3.54
C VAL A 73 13.07 -40.86 -4.46
N SER A 74 12.11 -40.71 -5.40
CA SER A 74 11.77 -41.78 -6.34
C SER A 74 12.93 -42.13 -7.28
N VAL A 75 13.71 -41.14 -7.73
CA VAL A 75 14.91 -41.38 -8.54
C VAL A 75 15.92 -42.17 -7.72
N ASN A 76 16.20 -41.79 -6.47
CA ASN A 76 17.15 -42.50 -5.62
C ASN A 76 16.71 -43.96 -5.38
N GLN A 77 15.42 -44.21 -5.10
CA GLN A 77 14.87 -45.56 -4.95
C GLN A 77 15.06 -46.40 -6.22
N LEU A 78 14.72 -45.84 -7.39
CA LEU A 78 14.94 -46.52 -8.68
C LEU A 78 16.42 -46.85 -8.89
N CYS A 79 17.31 -45.95 -8.50
CA CYS A 79 18.75 -46.14 -8.64
C CYS A 79 19.26 -47.29 -7.76
N ASP A 80 18.82 -47.33 -6.51
CA ASP A 80 19.17 -48.38 -5.56
C ASP A 80 18.69 -49.77 -6.02
N GLU A 81 17.46 -49.85 -6.56
CA GLU A 81 16.88 -51.10 -7.07
C GLU A 81 17.53 -51.56 -8.38
N SER A 82 17.73 -50.64 -9.33
CA SER A 82 18.12 -50.99 -10.70
C SER A 82 19.62 -51.14 -10.91
N PHE A 83 20.45 -50.50 -10.08
CA PHE A 83 21.90 -50.45 -10.25
C PHE A 83 22.68 -50.97 -9.04
N SER A 84 22.02 -51.77 -8.20
CA SER A 84 22.66 -52.45 -7.08
C SER A 84 23.90 -53.24 -7.55
N GLY A 85 25.04 -52.97 -6.93
CA GLY A 85 26.32 -53.62 -7.27
C GLY A 85 27.10 -53.01 -8.44
N ASN A 86 26.68 -51.87 -9.01
CA ASN A 86 27.47 -51.11 -9.99
C ASN A 86 28.12 -49.86 -9.35
N PRO A 87 29.42 -49.90 -8.99
CA PRO A 87 30.08 -48.79 -8.28
C PRO A 87 30.07 -47.47 -9.05
N LEU A 88 30.25 -47.51 -10.38
CA LEU A 88 30.26 -46.30 -11.21
C LEU A 88 28.88 -45.63 -11.23
N ALA A 89 27.83 -46.45 -11.35
CA ALA A 89 26.45 -45.96 -11.29
C ALA A 89 26.15 -45.36 -9.91
N SER A 90 26.52 -46.05 -8.82
CA SER A 90 26.33 -45.54 -7.45
C SER A 90 27.00 -44.17 -7.23
N THR A 91 28.27 -44.01 -7.64
CA THR A 91 28.96 -42.71 -7.53
C THR A 91 28.29 -41.61 -8.36
N THR A 92 27.84 -41.95 -9.58
CA THR A 92 27.16 -40.99 -10.45
C THR A 92 25.82 -40.53 -9.85
N PHE A 93 25.02 -41.46 -9.35
CA PHE A 93 23.74 -41.16 -8.73
C PHE A 93 23.87 -40.41 -7.41
N GLN A 94 24.93 -40.66 -6.64
CA GLN A 94 25.22 -39.88 -5.45
C GLN A 94 25.44 -38.40 -5.81
N GLY A 95 26.28 -38.09 -6.81
CA GLY A 95 26.50 -36.72 -7.26
C GLY A 95 25.21 -36.06 -7.80
N LEU A 96 24.36 -36.84 -8.48
CA LEU A 96 23.06 -36.36 -8.95
C LEU A 96 22.10 -36.04 -7.78
N SER A 97 22.04 -36.92 -6.78
CA SER A 97 21.24 -36.74 -5.57
C SER A 97 21.67 -35.49 -4.79
N GLU A 98 22.98 -35.25 -4.67
CA GLU A 98 23.53 -34.04 -4.08
C GLU A 98 23.13 -32.78 -4.86
N ALA A 99 23.19 -32.81 -6.19
CA ALA A 99 22.75 -31.71 -7.05
C ALA A 99 21.24 -31.41 -6.91
N TYR A 100 20.41 -32.45 -6.80
CA TYR A 100 18.98 -32.31 -6.55
C TYR A 100 18.70 -31.73 -5.16
N ALA A 101 19.38 -32.20 -4.12
CA ALA A 101 19.26 -31.67 -2.77
C ALA A 101 19.67 -30.19 -2.72
N HIS A 102 20.75 -29.82 -3.41
CA HIS A 102 21.17 -28.42 -3.55
C HIS A 102 20.10 -27.57 -4.23
N THR A 103 19.48 -28.08 -5.31
CA THR A 103 18.40 -27.39 -6.03
C THR A 103 17.17 -27.18 -5.12
N VAL A 104 16.74 -28.21 -4.38
CA VAL A 104 15.66 -28.12 -3.39
C VAL A 104 15.95 -27.02 -2.37
N ASN A 105 17.15 -27.01 -1.80
CA ASN A 105 17.55 -26.03 -0.80
C ASN A 105 17.56 -24.60 -1.35
N LEU A 106 18.11 -24.40 -2.54
CA LEU A 106 18.18 -23.08 -3.17
C LEU A 106 16.79 -22.49 -3.41
N PHE A 107 15.88 -23.26 -4.02
CA PHE A 107 14.50 -22.81 -4.23
C PHE A 107 13.78 -22.58 -2.91
N ARG A 108 14.00 -23.45 -1.92
CA ARG A 108 13.43 -23.30 -0.58
C ARG A 108 13.83 -21.99 0.07
N THR A 109 15.13 -21.71 0.12
CA THR A 109 15.66 -20.46 0.68
C THR A 109 15.10 -19.25 -0.05
N TYR A 110 15.03 -19.27 -1.38
CA TYR A 110 14.50 -18.16 -2.15
C TYR A 110 13.03 -17.85 -1.79
N TYR A 111 12.14 -18.85 -1.82
CA TYR A 111 10.73 -18.58 -1.56
C TYR A 111 10.42 -18.34 -0.07
N ASP A 112 11.16 -18.96 0.86
CA ASP A 112 10.98 -18.75 2.31
C ASP A 112 11.57 -17.41 2.78
N HIS A 113 12.52 -16.83 2.04
CA HIS A 113 13.20 -15.58 2.42
C HIS A 113 12.81 -14.40 1.53
N SER A 114 13.18 -14.39 0.25
CA SER A 114 13.03 -13.23 -0.65
C SER A 114 11.55 -12.84 -0.79
N ASN A 115 10.67 -13.80 -1.10
CA ASN A 115 9.24 -13.52 -1.27
C ASN A 115 8.57 -13.00 0.01
N VAL A 116 8.96 -13.54 1.17
CA VAL A 116 8.44 -13.10 2.47
C VAL A 116 8.92 -11.68 2.80
N VAL A 117 10.16 -11.33 2.49
CA VAL A 117 10.70 -9.98 2.69
C VAL A 117 10.00 -8.97 1.77
N ILE A 118 9.82 -9.30 0.49
CA ILE A 118 9.10 -8.44 -0.46
C ILE A 118 7.67 -8.19 0.02
N TYR A 119 6.95 -9.27 0.37
CA TYR A 119 5.60 -9.19 0.91
C TYR A 119 5.54 -8.27 2.14
N THR A 120 6.47 -8.46 3.08
CA THR A 120 6.52 -7.71 4.34
C THR A 120 6.77 -6.22 4.08
N LYS A 121 7.71 -5.87 3.22
CA LYS A 121 8.00 -4.46 2.87
C LYS A 121 6.79 -3.77 2.26
N LEU A 122 6.13 -4.39 1.28
CA LEU A 122 4.94 -3.83 0.63
C LEU A 122 3.75 -3.74 1.60
N SER A 123 3.51 -4.79 2.40
CA SER A 123 2.45 -4.80 3.43
C SER A 123 2.68 -3.70 4.46
N ASN A 124 3.93 -3.49 4.89
CA ASN A 124 4.26 -2.44 5.87
C ASN A 124 4.08 -1.05 5.27
N PHE A 125 4.43 -0.82 4.00
CA PHE A 125 4.15 0.45 3.34
C PHE A 125 2.65 0.76 3.32
N ILE A 126 1.82 -0.21 2.94
CA ILE A 126 0.35 -0.04 2.97
C ILE A 126 -0.12 0.33 4.38
N LYS A 127 0.26 -0.46 5.39
CA LYS A 127 -0.20 -0.28 6.77
C LYS A 127 0.32 1.00 7.44
N ASN A 128 1.57 1.36 7.19
CA ASN A 128 2.24 2.42 7.95
C ASN A 128 2.13 3.79 7.27
N GLU A 129 1.89 3.83 5.95
CA GLU A 129 1.81 5.08 5.19
C GLU A 129 0.40 5.28 4.64
N LEU A 130 -0.12 4.34 3.84
CA LEU A 130 -1.41 4.53 3.15
C LEU A 130 -2.60 4.49 4.12
N THR A 131 -2.59 3.61 5.12
CA THR A 131 -3.62 3.59 6.17
C THR A 131 -3.65 4.90 6.95
N LYS A 132 -2.51 5.52 7.27
CA LYS A 132 -2.47 6.82 7.95
C LYS A 132 -3.07 7.94 7.08
N VAL A 133 -2.83 7.92 5.77
CA VAL A 133 -3.48 8.85 4.83
C VAL A 133 -5.00 8.66 4.83
N ALA A 134 -5.48 7.41 4.87
CA ALA A 134 -6.91 7.11 4.91
C ALA A 134 -7.56 7.52 6.25
N GLU A 135 -6.90 7.28 7.38
CA GLU A 135 -7.38 7.68 8.72
C GLU A 135 -7.43 9.21 8.86
N SER A 136 -6.34 9.90 8.49
CA SER A 136 -6.30 11.37 8.53
C SER A 136 -7.32 12.01 7.59
N ARG A 137 -7.62 11.38 6.44
CA ARG A 137 -8.74 11.78 5.58
C ARG A 137 -10.08 11.68 6.30
N ALA A 138 -10.36 10.57 6.98
CA ALA A 138 -11.62 10.40 7.69
C ALA A 138 -11.79 11.46 8.80
N HIS A 139 -10.71 11.77 9.53
CA HIS A 139 -10.72 12.88 10.49
C HIS A 139 -10.99 14.23 9.84
N PHE A 140 -10.36 14.51 8.70
CA PHE A 140 -10.59 15.73 7.93
C PHE A 140 -12.04 15.85 7.43
N GLU A 141 -12.62 14.78 6.89
CA GLU A 141 -14.01 14.76 6.43
C GLU A 141 -15.00 15.01 7.58
N ASN A 142 -14.80 14.36 8.74
CA ASN A 142 -15.62 14.56 9.94
C ASN A 142 -15.51 15.99 10.47
N MET A 143 -14.30 16.54 10.53
CA MET A 143 -14.07 17.91 11.00
C MET A 143 -14.60 18.95 10.02
N SER A 144 -14.54 18.66 8.71
CA SER A 144 -15.18 19.48 7.67
C SER A 144 -16.69 19.58 7.89
N GLN A 145 -17.36 18.47 8.18
CA GLN A 145 -18.80 18.50 8.49
C GLN A 145 -19.09 19.31 9.75
N SER A 146 -18.28 19.15 10.80
CA SER A 146 -18.42 19.93 12.04
C SER A 146 -18.25 21.44 11.81
N MET A 147 -17.34 21.82 10.91
CA MET A 147 -17.15 23.22 10.50
C MET A 147 -18.37 23.77 9.75
N ASP A 148 -18.94 23.01 8.82
CA ASP A 148 -20.16 23.39 8.10
C ASP A 148 -21.35 23.59 9.07
N GLU A 149 -21.53 22.67 10.02
CA GLU A 149 -22.57 22.77 11.04
C GLU A 149 -22.37 24.01 11.94
N ALA A 150 -21.14 24.29 12.35
CA ALA A 150 -20.80 25.46 13.16
C ALA A 150 -21.05 26.78 12.40
N LEU A 151 -20.75 26.81 11.10
CA LEU A 151 -21.01 27.96 10.22
C LEU A 151 -22.52 28.22 10.10
N VAL A 152 -23.32 27.19 9.82
CA VAL A 152 -24.79 27.29 9.73
C VAL A 152 -25.38 27.76 11.06
N LYS A 153 -24.95 27.17 12.17
CA LYS A 153 -25.40 27.56 13.51
C LYS A 153 -25.09 29.02 13.81
N ASN A 154 -23.86 29.46 13.56
CA ASN A 154 -23.43 30.84 13.82
C ASN A 154 -24.17 31.85 12.91
N ALA A 155 -24.40 31.51 11.64
CA ALA A 155 -25.15 32.34 10.70
C ALA A 155 -26.63 32.52 11.10
N GLY A 156 -27.23 31.52 11.76
CA GLY A 156 -28.61 31.56 12.24
C GLY A 156 -28.86 32.37 13.51
N ILE A 157 -27.82 32.88 14.19
CA ILE A 157 -27.99 33.60 15.46
C ILE A 157 -28.57 35.00 15.22
N SER A 158 -29.62 35.35 15.97
CA SER A 158 -30.24 36.68 15.91
C SER A 158 -29.28 37.77 16.37
N ARG A 159 -29.12 38.82 15.55
CA ARG A 159 -28.32 40.02 15.87
C ARG A 159 -28.86 40.81 17.07
N GLN A 160 -30.11 40.57 17.47
CA GLN A 160 -30.73 41.22 18.63
C GLN A 160 -30.26 40.65 19.97
N LYS A 161 -29.51 39.53 19.96
CA LYS A 161 -28.96 38.88 21.15
C LYS A 161 -27.43 38.90 21.12
N PRO A 162 -26.78 39.99 21.55
CA PRO A 162 -25.33 40.17 21.41
C PRO A 162 -24.51 39.15 22.22
N ALA A 163 -25.04 38.65 23.34
CA ALA A 163 -24.40 37.59 24.13
C ALA A 163 -24.34 36.26 23.35
N ASP A 164 -25.49 35.77 22.87
CA ASP A 164 -25.61 34.57 22.04
C ASP A 164 -24.73 34.66 20.78
N ALA A 165 -24.69 35.84 20.14
CA ALA A 165 -23.85 36.07 18.97
C ALA A 165 -22.35 35.97 19.30
N THR A 166 -21.95 36.37 20.51
CA THR A 166 -20.56 36.27 20.96
C THR A 166 -20.18 34.83 21.27
N GLU A 167 -21.06 34.09 21.95
CA GLU A 167 -20.86 32.66 22.22
C GLU A 167 -20.76 31.84 20.92
N GLY A 168 -21.64 32.11 19.94
CA GLY A 168 -21.60 31.47 18.62
C GLY A 168 -20.27 31.70 17.88
N ARG A 169 -19.75 32.94 17.89
CA ARG A 169 -18.45 33.26 17.29
C ARG A 169 -17.29 32.55 18.00
N ASN A 170 -17.34 32.44 19.33
CA ASN A 170 -16.31 31.75 20.10
C ASN A 170 -16.32 30.24 19.79
N ALA A 171 -17.51 29.63 19.75
CA ALA A 171 -17.66 28.23 19.36
C ALA A 171 -17.17 27.98 17.92
N LEU A 172 -17.54 28.84 16.96
CA LEU A 172 -17.06 28.75 15.58
C LEU A 172 -15.54 28.90 15.49
N THR A 173 -14.95 29.81 16.25
CA THR A 173 -13.48 29.99 16.30
C THR A 173 -12.78 28.72 16.78
N ALA A 174 -13.34 28.07 17.81
CA ALA A 174 -12.79 26.81 18.33
C ALA A 174 -12.84 25.68 17.29
N VAL A 175 -13.99 25.51 16.62
CA VAL A 175 -14.13 24.51 15.54
C VAL A 175 -13.22 24.84 14.37
N GLY A 176 -13.14 26.10 13.96
CA GLY A 176 -12.27 26.54 12.85
C GLY A 176 -10.78 26.30 13.14
N THR A 177 -10.35 26.48 14.39
CA THR A 177 -8.98 26.14 14.82
C THR A 177 -8.72 24.64 14.69
N CYS A 178 -9.65 23.82 15.17
CA CYS A 178 -9.54 22.36 15.07
C CYS A 178 -9.52 21.89 13.61
N PHE A 179 -10.39 22.46 12.76
CA PHE A 179 -10.43 22.22 11.33
C PHE A 179 -9.09 22.55 10.65
N ALA A 180 -8.49 23.70 10.95
CA ALA A 180 -7.19 24.06 10.40
C ALA A 180 -6.10 23.04 10.79
N HIS A 181 -6.04 22.63 12.06
CA HIS A 181 -5.09 21.61 12.51
C HIS A 181 -5.29 20.27 11.80
N THR A 182 -6.51 19.73 11.79
CA THR A 182 -6.81 18.45 11.15
C THR A 182 -6.54 18.49 9.64
N THR A 183 -6.80 19.62 8.99
CA THR A 183 -6.51 19.81 7.57
C THR A 183 -5.00 19.76 7.31
N LEU A 184 -4.20 20.46 8.12
CA LEU A 184 -2.74 20.45 7.99
C LEU A 184 -2.16 19.07 8.27
N ASP A 185 -2.69 18.34 9.25
CA ASP A 185 -2.29 16.95 9.54
C ASP A 185 -2.56 16.03 8.35
N TYR A 186 -3.72 16.19 7.70
CA TYR A 186 -4.03 15.40 6.51
C TYR A 186 -3.09 15.73 5.34
N VAL A 187 -2.85 17.01 5.08
CA VAL A 187 -1.89 17.46 4.04
C VAL A 187 -0.48 16.95 4.33
N ALA A 188 -0.05 16.96 5.59
CA ALA A 188 1.23 16.43 6.00
C ALA A 188 1.34 14.92 5.70
N ASN A 189 0.32 14.13 6.07
CA ASN A 189 0.30 12.70 5.78
C ASN A 189 0.35 12.41 4.27
N ILE A 190 -0.37 13.18 3.44
CA ILE A 190 -0.27 13.09 1.98
C ILE A 190 1.16 13.33 1.50
N ASN A 191 1.80 14.40 1.98
CA ASN A 191 3.15 14.76 1.56
C ASN A 191 4.20 13.74 1.99
N ILE A 192 4.08 13.21 3.21
CA ILE A 192 4.95 12.15 3.73
C ILE A 192 4.80 10.89 2.88
N ALA A 193 3.57 10.46 2.59
CA ALA A 193 3.33 9.29 1.73
C ALA A 193 3.92 9.48 0.33
N HIS A 194 3.83 10.67 -0.27
CA HIS A 194 4.49 10.97 -1.54
C HIS A 194 6.02 10.97 -1.47
N ALA A 195 6.61 11.44 -0.36
CA ALA A 195 8.05 11.40 -0.16
C ALA A 195 8.55 9.96 0.01
N HIS A 196 7.73 9.08 0.59
CA HIS A 196 8.12 7.71 0.90
C HIS A 196 7.84 6.71 -0.22
N LYS A 197 6.75 6.88 -0.97
CA LYS A 197 6.26 5.86 -1.92
C LYS A 197 7.33 5.33 -2.88
N ASP A 198 8.14 6.21 -3.47
CA ASP A 198 9.00 5.83 -4.58
C ASP A 198 10.15 4.94 -4.11
N HIS A 199 10.83 5.34 -3.04
CA HIS A 199 11.96 4.57 -2.52
C HIS A 199 11.49 3.26 -1.86
N MET A 200 10.36 3.26 -1.15
CA MET A 200 9.84 2.05 -0.50
C MET A 200 9.37 1.01 -1.52
N ILE A 201 8.71 1.46 -2.59
CA ILE A 201 8.30 0.56 -3.68
C ILE A 201 9.53 0.04 -4.41
N LEU A 202 10.48 0.90 -4.78
CA LEU A 202 11.71 0.51 -5.49
C LEU A 202 12.55 -0.49 -4.68
N ASP A 203 12.75 -0.22 -3.40
CA ASP A 203 13.45 -1.11 -2.47
C ASP A 203 12.78 -2.49 -2.43
N ALA A 204 11.46 -2.55 -2.28
CA ALA A 204 10.73 -3.82 -2.28
C ALA A 204 10.82 -4.56 -3.63
N VAL A 205 10.66 -3.88 -4.77
CA VAL A 205 10.68 -4.57 -6.08
C VAL A 205 12.08 -4.97 -6.53
N SER A 206 13.13 -4.28 -6.08
CA SER A 206 14.50 -4.65 -6.41
C SER A 206 14.88 -6.04 -5.91
N LEU A 207 14.25 -6.49 -4.82
CA LEU A 207 14.46 -7.81 -4.22
C LEU A 207 13.87 -8.97 -5.05
N PHE A 208 13.05 -8.71 -6.07
CA PHE A 208 12.61 -9.79 -6.98
C PHE A 208 13.77 -10.36 -7.81
N ILE A 209 14.82 -9.57 -8.03
CA ILE A 209 15.95 -9.90 -8.92
C ILE A 209 17.09 -10.60 -8.15
N VAL A 210 17.04 -10.60 -6.81
CA VAL A 210 18.06 -11.15 -5.90
C VAL A 210 17.61 -12.49 -5.34
#